data_AF-A0AAU5KQT9-F1
#
_entry.id   AF-A0AAU5KQT9-F1
#
_cell.length_a   1.000
_cell.length_b   1.000
_cell.length_c   1.000
_cell.angle_alpha   90.00
_cell.angle_beta   90.00
_cell.angle_gamma   90.00
#
_symmetry.space_group_name_H-M   'P 1'
#
loop_
_entity.id
_entity.type
_entity.pdbx_description
1 polymer ?
#
loop_
_entity_poly.entity_id
_entity_poly.type
_entity_poly.pdbx_seq_one_letter_code
_entity_poly.pdbx_strand_id
1 'polypeptide(L)'
;MRAVLAAPPPTLLVIAKAPVPGRVKTRLTPPCTPEQAAALAEAALVDTLHTLATVPAGQRLLVLDGEPGNWLPPGWRVVPQTTGGLDRRLAAAFAHAARSAPTAPALLVGMDTPQLTAPMLAEPLSPAARAGADAWYGPATDGGFWALGLARPTAELARHLLVDLPMSTAGTGPALLGRLADAGLAVVRLPELTDVDTPPDAHQVAAAAPDSRFADCLRSLALAPEAAG
;
A
#
# COMPACT_ATOMS: atom_id res chain seq x y z
N MET A 1 -15.18 -25.37 -28.01
CA MET A 1 -14.30 -24.25 -27.59
C MET A 1 -14.62 -23.92 -26.15
N ARG A 2 -13.76 -24.29 -25.19
CA ARG A 2 -13.89 -23.80 -23.81
C ARG A 2 -13.67 -22.29 -23.86
N ALA A 3 -14.65 -21.51 -23.42
CA ALA A 3 -14.45 -20.09 -23.18
C ALA A 3 -13.22 -19.97 -22.27
N VAL A 4 -12.17 -19.33 -22.75
CA VAL A 4 -11.10 -18.84 -21.87
C VAL A 4 -11.78 -17.78 -21.02
N LEU A 5 -12.30 -18.18 -19.85
CA LEU A 5 -12.78 -17.22 -18.87
C LEU A 5 -11.59 -16.31 -18.58
N ALA A 6 -11.66 -15.05 -19.01
CA ALA A 6 -10.64 -14.07 -18.74
C ALA A 6 -10.39 -14.08 -17.23
N ALA A 7 -9.15 -14.34 -16.83
CA ALA A 7 -8.82 -14.47 -15.41
C ALA A 7 -9.28 -13.20 -14.67
N PRO A 8 -9.99 -13.32 -13.53
CA PRO A 8 -10.69 -12.19 -12.93
C PRO A 8 -9.69 -11.09 -12.55
N PRO A 9 -9.94 -9.82 -12.89
CA PRO A 9 -9.04 -8.72 -12.56
C PRO A 9 -8.94 -8.56 -11.04
N PRO A 10 -7.79 -8.12 -10.52
CA PRO A 10 -7.56 -8.05 -9.09
C PRO A 10 -8.44 -6.99 -8.41
N THR A 11 -8.71 -7.21 -7.12
CA THR A 11 -9.14 -6.15 -6.20
C THR A 11 -7.90 -5.41 -5.72
N LEU A 12 -7.83 -4.11 -5.96
CA LEU A 12 -6.77 -3.26 -5.42
C LEU A 12 -7.27 -2.61 -4.12
N LEU A 13 -6.49 -2.74 -3.06
CA LEU A 13 -6.76 -2.14 -1.76
C LEU A 13 -5.68 -1.12 -1.44
N VAL A 14 -6.08 0.02 -0.88
CA VAL A 14 -5.17 0.92 -0.19
C VAL A 14 -5.59 0.97 1.26
N ILE A 15 -4.66 0.73 2.18
CA ILE A 15 -4.89 0.97 3.61
C ILE A 15 -4.31 2.33 3.99
N ALA A 16 -5.14 3.21 4.55
CA ALA A 16 -4.74 4.58 4.82
C ALA A 16 -5.37 5.13 6.11
N LYS A 17 -4.71 6.12 6.70
CA LYS A 17 -5.31 7.04 7.66
C LYS A 17 -5.65 8.34 6.93
N ALA A 18 -6.79 8.96 7.26
CA ALA A 18 -7.13 10.26 6.72
C ALA A 18 -6.04 11.29 7.08
N PRO A 19 -5.59 12.13 6.14
CA PRO A 19 -4.50 13.08 6.34
C PRO A 19 -4.97 14.26 7.20
N VAL A 20 -4.95 14.07 8.53
CA VAL A 20 -5.38 15.07 9.51
C VAL A 20 -4.15 15.56 10.29
N PRO A 21 -3.95 16.88 10.45
CA PRO A 21 -2.85 17.44 11.23
C PRO A 21 -2.74 16.79 12.61
N GLY A 22 -1.52 16.39 12.98
CA GLY A 22 -1.21 15.74 14.26
C GLY A 22 -1.61 14.26 14.37
N ARG A 23 -2.25 13.67 13.35
CA ARG A 23 -2.62 12.24 13.32
C ARG A 23 -1.77 11.39 12.37
N VAL A 24 -1.15 12.02 11.38
CA VAL A 24 -0.31 11.37 10.36
C VAL A 24 1.07 12.02 10.33
N LYS A 25 2.08 11.24 9.90
CA LYS A 25 3.45 11.73 9.69
C LYS A 25 4.02 12.56 10.85
N THR A 26 3.72 12.14 12.08
CA THR A 26 4.24 12.82 13.28
C THR A 26 5.76 12.80 13.36
N ARG A 27 6.42 11.81 12.73
CA ARG A 27 7.88 11.72 12.60
C ARG A 27 8.48 12.75 11.62
N LEU A 28 7.67 13.45 10.82
CA LEU A 28 8.10 14.61 10.05
C LEU A 28 8.03 15.93 10.85
N THR A 29 7.54 15.89 12.10
CA THR A 29 7.35 17.05 12.97
C THR A 29 8.28 16.93 14.19
N PRO A 30 9.36 17.72 14.31
CA PRO A 30 9.94 18.69 13.35
C PRO A 30 10.66 18.01 12.17
N PRO A 31 11.03 18.75 11.09
CA PRO A 31 10.91 20.20 10.90
C PRO A 31 9.55 20.69 10.40
N CYS A 32 8.66 19.81 9.95
CA CYS A 32 7.32 20.20 9.51
C CYS A 32 6.48 20.70 10.69
N THR A 33 5.51 21.56 10.42
CA THR A 33 4.32 21.69 11.29
C THR A 33 3.38 20.50 11.09
N PRO A 34 2.45 20.23 12.02
CA PRO A 34 1.43 19.19 11.84
C PRO A 34 0.61 19.35 10.54
N GLU A 35 0.33 20.58 10.11
CA GLU A 35 -0.38 20.88 8.86
C GLU A 35 0.45 20.53 7.64
N GLN A 36 1.74 20.86 7.66
CA GLN A 36 2.68 20.51 6.59
C GLN A 36 2.85 19.00 6.46
N ALA A 37 2.98 18.29 7.59
CA ALA A 37 3.07 16.83 7.62
C ALA A 37 1.80 16.16 7.09
N ALA A 38 0.62 16.71 7.40
CA ALA A 38 -0.65 16.25 6.84
C ALA A 38 -0.77 16.53 5.33
N ALA A 39 -0.31 17.69 4.87
CA ALA A 39 -0.29 18.02 3.44
C ALA A 39 0.61 17.06 2.64
N LEU A 40 1.78 16.71 3.18
CA LEU A 40 2.66 15.69 2.59
C LEU A 40 2.00 14.31 2.57
N ALA A 41 1.33 13.91 3.65
CA ALA A 41 0.60 12.64 3.70
C ALA A 41 -0.56 12.60 2.70
N GLU A 42 -1.29 13.71 2.54
CA GLU A 42 -2.36 13.83 1.54
C GLU A 42 -1.79 13.71 0.13
N ALA A 43 -0.73 14.46 -0.19
CA ALA A 43 -0.09 14.41 -1.50
C ALA A 43 0.40 13.00 -1.83
N ALA A 44 1.02 12.31 -0.87
CA ALA A 44 1.47 10.94 -1.04
C ALA A 44 0.32 9.97 -1.33
N LEU A 45 -0.74 10.03 -0.51
CA LEU A 45 -1.93 9.20 -0.69
C LEU A 45 -2.61 9.46 -2.05
N VAL A 46 -2.73 10.73 -2.46
CA VAL A 46 -3.32 11.10 -3.75
C VAL A 46 -2.52 10.54 -4.92
N ASP A 47 -1.19 10.62 -4.88
CA ASP A 47 -0.34 10.04 -5.92
C ASP A 47 -0.51 8.51 -5.99
N THR A 48 -0.50 7.81 -4.85
CA THR A 48 -0.76 6.36 -4.80
C THR A 48 -2.13 5.99 -5.37
N LEU A 49 -3.19 6.72 -4.98
CA LEU A 49 -4.56 6.46 -5.46
C LEU A 49 -4.71 6.73 -6.96
N HIS A 50 -4.08 7.78 -7.49
CA HIS A 50 -4.08 8.06 -8.93
C HIS A 50 -3.32 7.01 -9.72
N THR A 51 -2.15 6.58 -9.26
CA THR A 51 -1.40 5.50 -9.92
C THR A 51 -2.23 4.23 -9.97
N LEU A 52 -2.83 3.81 -8.86
CA LEU A 52 -3.67 2.61 -8.80
C LEU A 52 -4.99 2.73 -9.59
N ALA A 53 -5.47 3.95 -9.86
CA ALA A 53 -6.61 4.17 -10.75
C ALA A 53 -6.29 3.76 -12.20
N THR A 54 -5.02 3.82 -12.61
CA THR A 54 -4.56 3.42 -13.95
C THR A 54 -4.24 1.93 -14.09
N VAL A 55 -4.04 1.22 -12.96
CA VAL A 55 -3.80 -0.23 -12.96
C VAL A 55 -5.12 -0.98 -13.22
N PRO A 56 -5.18 -1.97 -14.13
CA PRO A 56 -6.39 -2.76 -14.37
C PRO A 56 -6.89 -3.45 -13.09
N ALA A 57 -8.13 -3.19 -12.71
CA ALA A 57 -8.72 -3.73 -11.49
C ALA A 57 -10.21 -4.01 -11.66
N GLY A 58 -10.70 -5.05 -10.99
CA GLY A 58 -12.13 -5.33 -10.89
C GLY A 58 -12.81 -4.44 -9.84
N GLN A 59 -12.12 -4.18 -8.73
CA GLN A 59 -12.58 -3.32 -7.65
C GLN A 59 -11.40 -2.52 -7.09
N ARG A 60 -11.68 -1.30 -6.59
CA ARG A 60 -10.73 -0.45 -5.86
C ARG A 60 -11.31 -0.07 -4.51
N LEU A 61 -10.60 -0.43 -3.45
CA LEU A 61 -11.05 -0.27 -2.07
C LEU A 61 -10.09 0.63 -1.30
N LEU A 62 -10.62 1.68 -0.71
CA LEU A 62 -9.87 2.50 0.25
C LEU A 62 -10.29 2.09 1.65
N VAL A 63 -9.41 1.37 2.34
CA VAL A 63 -9.60 0.89 3.71
C VAL A 63 -9.11 1.98 4.67
N LEU A 64 -10.03 2.83 5.12
CA LEU A 64 -9.73 4.14 5.71
C LEU A 64 -9.95 4.18 7.23
N ASP A 65 -8.98 4.72 7.97
CA ASP A 65 -9.15 5.20 9.34
C ASP A 65 -9.39 6.72 9.31
N GLY A 66 -10.63 7.13 9.57
CA GLY A 66 -11.11 8.49 9.42
C GLY A 66 -12.10 8.65 8.25
N GLU A 67 -12.41 9.89 7.91
CA GLU A 67 -13.36 10.23 6.85
C GLU A 67 -12.64 10.56 5.54
N PRO A 68 -13.22 10.21 4.38
CA PRO A 68 -12.67 10.63 3.10
C PRO A 68 -12.78 12.16 2.95
N GLY A 69 -11.79 12.77 2.31
CA GLY A 69 -11.81 14.19 1.96
C GLY A 69 -11.92 14.43 0.45
N ASN A 70 -11.85 15.70 0.05
CA ASN A 70 -11.86 16.11 -1.36
C ASN A 70 -10.65 15.58 -2.16
N TRP A 71 -9.65 15.04 -1.48
CA TRP A 71 -8.49 14.37 -2.05
C TRP A 71 -8.81 12.99 -2.64
N LEU A 72 -9.96 12.37 -2.31
CA LEU A 72 -10.30 11.04 -2.80
C LEU A 72 -10.76 11.09 -4.28
N PRO A 73 -10.01 10.48 -5.23
CA PRO A 73 -10.46 10.42 -6.62
C PRO A 73 -11.71 9.53 -6.79
N PRO A 74 -12.50 9.74 -7.84
CA PRO A 74 -13.66 8.90 -8.14
C PRO A 74 -13.26 7.44 -8.41
N GLY A 75 -14.22 6.53 -8.26
CA GLY A 75 -14.03 5.10 -8.56
C GLY A 75 -13.44 4.27 -7.41
N TRP A 76 -13.21 4.87 -6.25
CA TRP A 76 -12.83 4.18 -5.02
C TRP A 76 -14.04 3.94 -4.12
N ARG A 77 -14.21 2.70 -3.65
CA ARG A 77 -15.17 2.38 -2.59
C ARG A 77 -14.47 2.48 -1.24
N VAL A 78 -14.92 3.39 -0.39
CA VAL A 78 -14.40 3.53 0.98
C VAL A 78 -14.96 2.43 1.87
N VAL A 79 -14.09 1.80 2.65
CA VAL A 79 -14.41 0.80 3.67
C VAL A 79 -13.76 1.26 4.97
N PRO A 80 -14.50 1.40 6.08
CA PRO A 80 -13.89 1.79 7.34
C PRO A 80 -12.93 0.71 7.85
N GLN A 81 -11.81 1.14 8.43
CA GLN A 81 -10.91 0.23 9.16
C GLN A 81 -11.61 -0.34 10.39
N THR A 82 -11.40 -1.63 10.64
CA THR A 82 -11.78 -2.25 11.92
C THR A 82 -10.91 -1.72 13.06
N THR A 83 -11.40 -1.87 14.30
CA THR A 83 -10.58 -1.65 15.49
C THR A 83 -9.48 -2.71 15.62
N GLY A 84 -8.45 -2.41 16.42
CA GLY A 84 -7.29 -3.28 16.66
C GLY A 84 -6.00 -2.76 16.03
N GLY A 85 -4.95 -3.59 16.10
CA GLY A 85 -3.64 -3.32 15.50
C GLY A 85 -3.65 -3.38 13.96
N LEU A 86 -2.56 -2.93 13.35
CA LEU A 86 -2.42 -2.90 11.89
C LEU A 86 -2.52 -4.30 11.28
N ASP A 87 -1.95 -5.30 11.94
CA ASP A 87 -2.07 -6.73 11.62
C ASP A 87 -3.52 -7.16 11.40
N ARG A 88 -4.42 -6.81 12.33
CA ARG A 88 -5.84 -7.15 12.28
C ARG A 88 -6.58 -6.36 11.21
N ARG A 89 -6.21 -5.10 11.01
CA ARG A 89 -6.80 -4.23 9.98
C ARG A 89 -6.47 -4.74 8.58
N LEU A 90 -5.22 -5.16 8.34
CA LEU A 90 -4.78 -5.79 7.10
C LEU A 90 -5.54 -7.11 6.86
N ALA A 91 -5.64 -7.97 7.87
CA ALA A 91 -6.39 -9.23 7.75
C ALA A 91 -7.87 -8.98 7.41
N ALA A 92 -8.49 -7.98 8.04
CA ALA A 92 -9.88 -7.59 7.78
C ALA A 92 -10.07 -7.03 6.36
N ALA A 93 -9.10 -6.28 5.84
CA ALA A 93 -9.11 -5.76 4.47
C ALA A 93 -9.15 -6.89 3.43
N PHE A 94 -8.28 -7.91 3.58
CA PHE A 94 -8.31 -9.09 2.72
C PHE A 94 -9.59 -9.91 2.89
N ALA A 95 -10.09 -10.08 4.11
CA ALA A 95 -11.36 -10.75 4.34
C ALA A 95 -12.53 -10.02 3.66
N HIS A 96 -12.50 -8.69 3.62
CA HIS A 96 -13.49 -7.90 2.89
C HIS A 96 -13.39 -8.09 1.38
N ALA A 97 -12.18 -8.02 0.82
CA ALA A 97 -11.95 -8.30 -0.60
C ALA A 97 -12.47 -9.69 -0.99
N ALA A 98 -12.12 -10.72 -0.20
CA ALA A 98 -12.56 -12.10 -0.42
C ALA A 98 -14.09 -12.27 -0.39
N ARG A 99 -14.81 -11.53 0.47
CA ARG A 99 -16.28 -11.55 0.44
C ARG A 99 -16.85 -10.84 -0.78
N SER A 100 -16.25 -9.72 -1.18
CA SER A 100 -16.78 -8.87 -2.26
C SER A 100 -16.42 -9.34 -3.68
N ALA A 101 -15.36 -10.13 -3.82
CA ALA A 101 -14.90 -10.71 -5.08
C ALA A 101 -14.21 -12.07 -4.82
N PRO A 102 -14.96 -13.15 -4.52
CA PRO A 102 -14.40 -14.41 -4.00
C PRO A 102 -13.41 -15.14 -4.90
N THR A 103 -13.45 -14.88 -6.20
CA THR A 103 -12.59 -15.53 -7.19
C THR A 103 -11.46 -14.61 -7.68
N ALA A 104 -11.45 -13.34 -7.26
CA ALA A 104 -10.45 -12.37 -7.68
C ALA A 104 -9.24 -12.38 -6.72
N PRO A 105 -8.00 -12.19 -7.24
CA PRO A 105 -6.88 -11.82 -6.40
C PRO A 105 -7.15 -10.52 -5.66
N ALA A 106 -6.41 -10.30 -4.57
CA ALA A 106 -6.38 -9.04 -3.86
C ALA A 106 -4.93 -8.57 -3.72
N LEU A 107 -4.66 -7.30 -4.00
CA LEU A 107 -3.38 -6.65 -3.72
C LEU A 107 -3.65 -5.43 -2.83
N LEU A 108 -3.02 -5.43 -1.66
CA LEU A 108 -3.05 -4.31 -0.72
C LEU A 108 -1.75 -3.52 -0.82
N VAL A 109 -1.89 -2.19 -0.87
CA VAL A 109 -0.82 -1.21 -0.94
C VAL A 109 -0.93 -0.24 0.25
N GLY A 110 0.21 0.12 0.85
CA GLY A 110 0.31 1.16 1.87
C GLY A 110 0.17 2.57 1.29
N MET A 111 -0.29 3.52 2.10
CA MET A 111 -0.55 4.91 1.65
C MET A 111 0.70 5.76 1.40
N ASP A 112 1.89 5.24 1.70
CA ASP A 112 3.11 6.03 1.91
C ASP A 112 4.17 5.86 0.81
N THR A 113 3.74 5.42 -0.38
CA THR A 113 4.60 5.13 -1.53
C THR A 113 4.21 5.92 -2.78
N PRO A 114 4.38 7.26 -2.79
CA PRO A 114 4.02 8.08 -3.95
C PRO A 114 4.89 7.82 -5.19
N GLN A 115 6.06 7.19 -5.02
CA GLN A 115 6.93 6.75 -6.11
C GLN A 115 6.48 5.43 -6.76
N LEU A 116 5.39 4.83 -6.29
CA LEU A 116 4.76 3.70 -6.97
C LEU A 116 4.39 4.08 -8.40
N THR A 117 4.72 3.21 -9.36
CA THR A 117 4.32 3.36 -10.77
C THR A 117 3.38 2.24 -11.20
N ALA A 118 2.50 2.51 -12.16
CA ALA A 118 1.56 1.51 -12.64
C ALA A 118 2.23 0.24 -13.22
N PRO A 119 3.35 0.32 -13.98
CA PRO A 119 4.04 -0.86 -14.49
C PRO A 119 4.53 -1.83 -13.40
N MET A 120 4.93 -1.33 -12.22
CA MET A 120 5.36 -2.15 -11.09
C MET A 120 4.28 -3.15 -10.64
N LEU A 121 3.01 -2.88 -10.96
CA LEU A 121 1.87 -3.73 -10.59
C LEU A 121 1.17 -4.35 -11.79
N ALA A 122 0.99 -3.60 -12.88
CA ALA A 122 0.24 -4.05 -14.04
C ALA A 122 0.84 -5.29 -14.70
N GLU A 123 2.17 -5.36 -14.82
CA GLU A 123 2.87 -6.53 -15.36
C GLU A 123 2.72 -7.77 -14.45
N PRO A 124 3.14 -7.76 -13.17
CA PRO A 124 3.08 -8.95 -12.32
C PRO A 124 1.66 -9.40 -11.98
N LEU A 125 0.65 -8.52 -12.08
CA LEU A 125 -0.76 -8.87 -11.91
C LEU A 125 -1.46 -9.31 -13.20
N SER A 126 -0.79 -9.20 -14.36
CA SER A 126 -1.38 -9.56 -15.65
C SER A 126 -1.75 -11.06 -15.67
N PRO A 127 -2.80 -11.46 -16.41
CA PRO A 127 -3.19 -12.87 -16.55
C PRO A 127 -2.05 -13.80 -16.96
N ALA A 128 -1.12 -13.31 -17.78
CA ALA A 128 0.04 -14.07 -18.25
C ALA A 128 1.09 -14.25 -17.14
N ALA A 129 1.44 -13.18 -16.43
CA ALA A 129 2.50 -13.21 -15.41
C ALA A 129 2.09 -13.88 -14.11
N ARG A 130 0.79 -13.86 -13.75
CA ARG A 130 0.31 -14.43 -12.49
C ARG A 130 0.07 -15.94 -12.51
N ALA A 131 0.29 -16.61 -13.64
CA ALA A 131 0.13 -18.05 -13.72
C ALA A 131 1.12 -18.74 -12.76
N GLY A 132 0.61 -19.51 -11.79
CA GLY A 132 1.43 -20.17 -10.77
C GLY A 132 1.89 -19.27 -9.61
N ALA A 133 1.51 -17.98 -9.60
CA ALA A 133 1.73 -17.11 -8.44
C ALA A 133 0.62 -17.30 -7.41
N ASP A 134 0.98 -17.41 -6.14
CA ASP A 134 0.04 -17.49 -5.02
C ASP A 134 0.00 -16.21 -4.19
N ALA A 135 1.11 -15.47 -4.15
CA ALA A 135 1.22 -14.21 -3.45
C ALA A 135 2.16 -13.22 -4.16
N TRP A 136 1.99 -11.94 -3.84
CA TRP A 136 2.90 -10.87 -4.23
C TRP A 136 3.43 -10.17 -2.99
N TYR A 137 4.70 -9.79 -2.98
CA TYR A 137 5.33 -9.13 -1.85
C TYR A 137 6.22 -7.98 -2.33
N GLY A 138 5.91 -6.76 -1.89
CA GLY A 138 6.70 -5.56 -2.12
C GLY A 138 7.43 -5.15 -0.84
N PRO A 139 8.76 -5.37 -0.74
CA PRO A 139 9.53 -4.98 0.44
C PRO A 139 9.62 -3.47 0.60
N ALA A 140 9.54 -2.99 1.84
CA ALA A 140 9.90 -1.61 2.19
C ALA A 140 11.33 -1.57 2.73
N THR A 141 12.06 -0.47 2.48
CA THR A 141 13.46 -0.30 2.90
C THR A 141 13.68 -0.31 4.41
N ASP A 142 12.63 -0.12 5.22
CA ASP A 142 12.66 -0.14 6.68
C ASP A 142 12.53 -1.56 7.28
N GLY A 143 12.46 -2.59 6.43
CA GLY A 143 12.24 -3.98 6.81
C GLY A 143 10.77 -4.39 6.91
N GLY A 144 9.84 -3.49 6.58
CA GLY A 144 8.42 -3.75 6.39
C GLY A 144 8.08 -4.19 4.96
N PHE A 145 6.85 -3.89 4.54
CA PHE A 145 6.36 -4.12 3.19
C PHE A 145 5.37 -3.03 2.79
N TRP A 146 5.52 -2.50 1.57
CA TRP A 146 4.58 -1.54 1.00
C TRP A 146 3.41 -2.23 0.28
N ALA A 147 3.60 -3.49 -0.13
CA ALA A 147 2.57 -4.28 -0.77
C ALA A 147 2.55 -5.75 -0.34
N LEU A 148 1.34 -6.27 -0.19
CA LEU A 148 1.06 -7.70 -0.06
C LEU A 148 -0.11 -8.05 -0.97
N GLY A 149 0.01 -9.12 -1.73
CA GLY A 149 -1.07 -9.64 -2.56
C GLY A 149 -1.28 -11.14 -2.36
N LEU A 150 -2.52 -11.58 -2.53
CA LEU A 150 -2.93 -12.97 -2.47
C LEU A 150 -3.72 -13.31 -3.72
N ALA A 151 -3.32 -14.36 -4.43
CA ALA A 151 -4.01 -14.80 -5.65
C ALA A 151 -5.40 -15.36 -5.36
N ARG A 152 -5.55 -15.97 -4.17
CA ARG A 152 -6.78 -16.61 -3.69
C ARG A 152 -7.02 -16.21 -2.23
N PRO A 153 -7.43 -14.96 -1.97
CA PRO A 153 -7.60 -14.47 -0.61
C PRO A 153 -8.77 -15.19 0.08
N THR A 154 -8.56 -15.66 1.31
CA THR A 154 -9.64 -16.08 2.22
C THR A 154 -9.47 -15.38 3.56
N ALA A 155 -10.55 -15.27 4.34
CA ALA A 155 -10.46 -14.70 5.69
C ALA A 155 -9.55 -15.54 6.59
N GLU A 156 -9.54 -16.86 6.43
CA GLU A 156 -8.70 -17.78 7.18
C GLU A 156 -7.21 -17.58 6.83
N LEU A 157 -6.87 -17.59 5.54
CA LEU A 157 -5.49 -17.39 5.08
C LEU A 157 -4.97 -16.01 5.51
N ALA A 158 -5.76 -14.96 5.31
CA ALA A 158 -5.37 -13.62 5.71
C ALA A 158 -5.12 -13.51 7.22
N ARG A 159 -5.96 -14.15 8.06
CA ARG A 159 -5.74 -14.20 9.50
C ARG A 159 -4.46 -14.95 9.86
N HIS A 160 -4.25 -16.13 9.26
CA HIS A 160 -3.07 -16.96 9.51
C HIS A 160 -1.76 -16.22 9.18
N LEU A 161 -1.73 -15.51 8.04
CA LEU A 161 -0.55 -14.77 7.61
C LEU A 161 -0.31 -13.50 8.44
N LEU A 162 -1.35 -12.75 8.78
CA LEU A 162 -1.20 -11.38 9.26
C LEU A 162 -1.40 -11.20 10.77
N VAL A 163 -2.35 -11.88 11.40
CA VAL A 163 -2.67 -11.62 12.81
C VAL A 163 -1.51 -12.02 13.70
N ASP A 164 -1.22 -11.19 14.72
CA ASP A 164 -0.08 -11.37 15.63
C ASP A 164 1.29 -11.35 14.92
N LEU A 165 1.36 -10.81 13.69
CA LEU A 165 2.63 -10.46 13.05
C LEU A 165 3.24 -9.27 13.81
N PRO A 166 4.55 -9.26 14.12
CA PRO A 166 5.19 -8.07 14.66
C PRO A 166 5.05 -6.94 13.64
N MET A 167 4.36 -5.86 14.02
CA MET A 167 4.13 -4.70 13.15
C MET A 167 5.05 -3.55 13.53
N SER A 168 5.42 -2.72 12.54
CA SER A 168 6.24 -1.51 12.73
C SER A 168 7.64 -1.80 13.28
N THR A 169 8.26 -2.90 12.83
CA THR A 169 9.63 -3.29 13.19
C THR A 169 10.39 -3.76 11.94
N ALA A 170 11.72 -3.69 11.96
CA ALA A 170 12.54 -4.22 10.86
C ALA A 170 12.39 -5.74 10.63
N GLY A 171 11.77 -6.46 11.58
CA GLY A 171 11.46 -7.89 11.46
C GLY A 171 10.11 -8.19 10.80
N THR A 172 9.28 -7.18 10.51
CA THR A 172 7.91 -7.38 9.98
C THR A 172 7.91 -8.10 8.64
N GLY A 173 8.70 -7.64 7.68
CA GLY A 173 8.83 -8.22 6.34
C GLY A 173 9.39 -9.65 6.36
N PRO A 174 10.55 -9.90 7.01
CA PRO A 174 11.08 -11.25 7.17
C PRO A 174 10.09 -12.22 7.83
N ALA A 175 9.37 -11.79 8.87
CA ALA A 175 8.36 -12.61 9.53
C ALA A 175 7.19 -12.96 8.59
N LEU A 176 6.72 -11.99 7.78
CA LEU A 176 5.66 -12.24 6.81
C LEU A 176 6.11 -13.20 5.71
N LEU A 177 7.33 -13.02 5.17
CA LEU A 177 7.91 -13.93 4.20
C LEU A 177 8.05 -15.36 4.75
N GLY A 178 8.42 -15.51 6.02
CA GLY A 178 8.42 -16.79 6.72
C GLY A 178 7.03 -17.44 6.71
N ARG A 179 5.99 -16.71 7.11
CA ARG A 179 4.61 -17.22 7.11
C ARG A 179 4.09 -17.56 5.71
N LEU A 180 4.45 -16.79 4.69
CA LEU A 180 4.12 -17.09 3.29
C LEU A 180 4.78 -18.40 2.83
N ALA A 181 6.04 -18.63 3.21
CA ALA A 181 6.78 -19.84 2.90
C ALA A 181 6.24 -21.06 3.66
N ASP A 182 5.92 -20.92 4.94
CA ASP A 182 5.32 -21.98 5.78
C ASP A 182 3.94 -22.40 5.26
N ALA A 183 3.20 -21.47 4.66
CA ALA A 183 1.94 -21.74 3.96
C ALA A 183 2.13 -22.34 2.55
N GLY A 184 3.37 -22.56 2.09
CA GLY A 184 3.69 -23.17 0.80
C GLY A 184 3.36 -22.29 -0.41
N LEU A 185 3.26 -20.97 -0.25
CA LEU A 185 2.84 -20.06 -1.32
C LEU A 185 4.00 -19.69 -2.24
N ALA A 186 3.80 -19.78 -3.55
CA ALA A 186 4.71 -19.22 -4.54
C ALA A 186 4.62 -17.68 -4.54
N VAL A 187 5.66 -17.02 -4.01
CA VAL A 187 5.70 -15.55 -3.87
C VAL A 187 6.42 -14.90 -5.05
N VAL A 188 5.72 -14.00 -5.75
CA VAL A 188 6.32 -13.06 -6.69
C VAL A 188 6.81 -11.84 -5.93
N ARG A 189 8.09 -11.50 -6.05
CA ARG A 189 8.65 -10.28 -5.45
C ARG A 189 8.42 -9.09 -6.38
N LEU A 190 7.85 -8.02 -5.83
CA LEU A 190 7.77 -6.71 -6.44
C LEU A 190 9.05 -5.91 -6.12
N PRO A 191 9.31 -4.80 -6.83
CA PRO A 191 10.42 -3.91 -6.48
C PRO A 191 10.35 -3.42 -5.03
N GLU A 192 11.52 -3.20 -4.44
CA GLU A 192 11.63 -2.52 -3.14
C GLU A 192 11.31 -1.04 -3.30
N LEU A 193 10.51 -0.49 -2.38
CA LEU A 193 10.20 0.94 -2.29
C LEU A 193 10.50 1.47 -0.87
N THR A 194 10.50 2.79 -0.73
CA THR A 194 10.73 3.49 0.54
C THR A 194 9.42 4.09 1.02
N ASP A 195 8.99 3.70 2.22
CA ASP A 195 7.86 4.37 2.87
C ASP A 195 8.32 5.74 3.37
N VAL A 196 7.60 6.79 3.03
CA VAL A 196 7.94 8.16 3.48
C VAL A 196 7.60 8.29 4.95
N ASP A 197 8.57 8.28 5.86
CA ASP A 197 8.26 8.40 7.30
C ASP A 197 9.08 9.48 8.02
N THR A 198 10.30 9.70 7.55
CA THR A 198 11.24 10.70 8.06
C THR A 198 11.59 11.74 6.99
N PRO A 199 12.17 12.90 7.37
CA PRO A 199 12.58 13.90 6.39
C PRO A 199 13.58 13.38 5.34
N PRO A 200 14.58 12.54 5.68
CA PRO A 200 15.42 11.86 4.68
C PRO A 200 14.62 11.03 3.68
N ASP A 201 13.64 10.24 4.15
CA ASP A 201 12.78 9.45 3.26
C ASP A 201 12.01 10.35 2.29
N ALA A 202 11.47 11.47 2.79
CA ALA A 202 10.74 12.43 1.98
C ALA A 202 11.60 12.98 0.83
N HIS A 203 12.84 13.37 1.12
CA HIS A 203 13.77 13.85 0.09
C HIS A 203 14.16 12.75 -0.91
N GLN A 204 14.46 11.54 -0.43
CA GLN A 204 14.78 10.39 -1.28
C GLN A 204 13.62 10.06 -2.22
N VAL A 205 12.39 10.01 -1.70
CA VAL A 205 11.19 9.68 -2.47
C VAL A 205 10.83 10.80 -3.45
N ALA A 206 10.96 12.07 -3.05
CA ALA A 206 10.75 13.19 -3.96
C ALA A 206 11.75 13.19 -5.13
N ALA A 207 13.00 12.77 -4.90
CA ALA A 207 13.99 12.61 -5.96
C ALA A 207 13.66 11.43 -6.90
N ALA A 208 13.10 10.34 -6.36
CA ALA A 208 12.69 9.16 -7.14
C ALA A 208 11.42 9.40 -7.98
N ALA A 209 10.56 10.32 -7.55
CA ALA A 209 9.33 10.70 -8.24
C ALA A 209 9.19 12.23 -8.36
N PRO A 210 10.05 12.90 -9.16
CA PRO A 210 10.18 14.36 -9.16
C PRO A 210 8.92 15.09 -9.65
N ASP A 211 8.12 14.44 -10.49
CA ASP A 211 6.88 14.98 -11.07
C ASP A 211 5.62 14.65 -10.25
N SER A 212 5.79 14.07 -9.05
CA SER A 212 4.69 13.72 -8.15
C SER A 212 4.15 14.93 -7.39
N ARG A 213 2.88 14.89 -6.98
CA ARG A 213 2.29 15.92 -6.11
C ARG A 213 3.03 15.98 -4.78
N PHE A 214 3.47 14.82 -4.29
CA PHE A 214 4.30 14.72 -3.09
C PHE A 214 5.60 15.52 -3.23
N ALA A 215 6.33 15.36 -4.34
CA ALA A 215 7.57 16.09 -4.58
C ALA A 215 7.33 17.61 -4.74
N ASP A 216 6.26 18.02 -5.43
CA ASP A 216 5.84 19.41 -5.52
C ASP A 216 5.52 20.01 -4.14
N CYS A 217 4.75 19.27 -3.33
CA CYS A 217 4.41 19.67 -1.98
C CYS A 217 5.68 19.87 -1.14
N LEU A 218 6.60 18.90 -1.14
CA LEU A 218 7.85 18.97 -0.40
C LEU A 218 8.68 20.20 -0.79
N ARG A 219 8.81 20.47 -2.10
CA ARG A 219 9.50 21.67 -2.61
C ARG A 219 8.86 22.96 -2.14
N SER A 220 7.52 23.04 -2.16
CA SER A 220 6.79 24.24 -1.72
C SER A 220 6.97 24.56 -0.23
N LEU A 221 7.24 23.54 0.58
CA LEU A 221 7.45 23.68 2.02
C LEU A 221 8.88 24.14 2.37
N ALA A 222 9.78 24.23 1.37
CA ALA A 222 11.17 24.65 1.50
C ALA A 222 11.94 23.90 2.61
N LEU A 223 11.59 22.63 2.85
CA LEU A 223 12.33 21.79 3.78
C LEU A 223 13.72 21.56 3.20
N ALA A 224 14.76 22.09 3.87
CA ALA A 224 16.12 21.81 3.47
C ALA A 224 16.42 20.31 3.62
N PRO A 225 17.23 19.70 2.74
CA PRO A 225 17.85 18.42 3.05
C PRO A 225 18.72 18.62 4.29
N GLU A 226 18.55 17.79 5.33
CA GLU A 226 19.53 17.79 6.41
C GLU A 226 20.89 17.41 5.81
N ALA A 227 21.91 18.23 6.06
CA ALA A 227 23.28 17.91 5.67
C ALA A 227 23.65 16.60 6.36
N ALA A 228 23.97 15.57 5.56
CA ALA A 228 24.51 14.32 6.08
C ALA A 228 25.74 14.65 6.94
N GLY A 229 25.60 14.49 8.26
CA GLY A 229 26.68 14.62 9.23
C GLY A 229 27.53 13.36 9.31
#